data_AF-A4RZC1-F1
#
_entry.id   AF-A4RZC1-F1
#
_cell.length_a   1.000
_cell.length_b   1.000
_cell.length_c   1.000
_cell.angle_alpha   90.00
_cell.angle_beta   90.00
_cell.angle_gamma   90.00
#
_symmetry.space_group_name_H-M   'P 1'
#
loop_
_entity.id
_entity.type
_entity.pdbx_description
1 polymer ?
#
loop_
_entity_poly.entity_id
_entity_poly.type
_entity_poly.pdbx_seq_one_letter_code
_entity_poly.pdbx_strand_id
1 'polypeptide(L)'
;MKYVSTRGGAPPTTFVDALLTGSPLDGGAYVPERVPTIDFKKILNSSYETLCVEILSVFCANGEEFTKETLREIAHEACKTFADDAIAPVKTLGRRGARGWVHACELHRGPTLSAEDASMQMAVRMMDRALKLRGKRGNVMCSTTGEEGGAFARVAAEMKNMDAWIVYPGDDGDVTEPQEREMTCHVEDHVHPVKVSECPDGMSDVDAVVIDVLNDEAFRLANGMVSANSANVARVLCFVPLFFHAYGQVRAKREEWGRPVVFSIPSSTFALEYAGHLARLMGLPITVVAACNANGAAHRAISLGELYKTDMVHTSSSALDVVVAENMWRSLYYATGSNPLILSELQDDFDEDGEVELPPKMTSELNAVFKSAVVSDELMYSTIQREERMGYLPCPQTAIAIAALELVEDIAEDVPCVALAVSHPSKFPTVIRRAVPQLSNGASHPTVDGMKGLFHRRRTCSLEELERSLRRDISAVTSLRSPAPVKIERVLLARDEYEKIYMTTVIKRKRWRGFDSPLFTIACAVAVAAWAAVTTPETNRQTGSARAAARAAAKARRAAAKASGEKARALARTQRQAARDAAKLAKIQAESARESARPRVYARDRRAARPPNEHFAHQPHRNIYA
;
A
#
# COMPACT_ATOMS: atom_id res chain seq x y z
N MET A 1 8.72 15.43 -13.20
CA MET A 1 8.13 14.14 -12.82
C MET A 1 6.75 14.03 -13.45
N LYS A 2 6.31 12.82 -13.82
CA LYS A 2 4.95 12.54 -14.29
C LYS A 2 4.38 11.36 -13.51
N TYR A 3 3.05 11.29 -13.43
CA TYR A 3 2.31 10.21 -12.78
C TYR A 3 1.48 9.47 -13.82
N VAL A 4 1.48 8.15 -13.74
CA VAL A 4 0.76 7.26 -14.67
C VAL A 4 -0.22 6.40 -13.88
N SER A 5 -1.29 5.97 -14.55
CA SER A 5 -2.21 4.99 -13.96
C SER A 5 -1.56 3.60 -13.93
N THR A 6 -1.83 2.84 -12.87
CA THR A 6 -1.50 1.41 -12.77
C THR A 6 -2.20 0.54 -13.80
N ARG A 7 -3.34 0.98 -14.37
CA ARG A 7 -4.07 0.29 -15.45
C ARG A 7 -3.77 0.89 -16.84
N GLY A 8 -3.15 2.07 -16.88
CA GLY A 8 -2.67 2.70 -18.11
C GLY A 8 -3.75 3.39 -18.97
N GLY A 9 -5.02 3.26 -18.62
CA GLY A 9 -6.15 3.91 -19.27
C GLY A 9 -6.27 5.40 -19.02
N ALA A 10 -5.28 6.05 -18.39
CA ALA A 10 -5.25 7.51 -18.19
C ALA A 10 -3.94 8.12 -18.71
N PRO A 11 -3.97 9.35 -19.28
CA PRO A 11 -2.77 9.99 -19.77
C PRO A 11 -1.80 10.36 -18.62
N PRO A 12 -0.48 10.38 -18.87
CA PRO A 12 0.49 10.82 -17.87
C PRO A 12 0.22 12.26 -17.40
N THR A 13 0.12 12.44 -16.08
CA THR A 13 -0.30 13.70 -15.48
C THR A 13 0.79 14.34 -14.61
N THR A 14 0.62 15.61 -14.23
CA THR A 14 1.54 16.31 -13.31
C THR A 14 1.32 15.87 -11.85
N PHE A 15 2.25 16.20 -10.95
CA PHE A 15 2.03 15.96 -9.52
C PHE A 15 0.79 16.70 -9.00
N VAL A 16 0.62 17.97 -9.37
CA VAL A 16 -0.51 18.80 -8.91
C VAL A 16 -1.84 18.23 -9.39
N ASP A 17 -1.89 17.78 -10.63
CA ASP A 17 -3.09 17.16 -11.17
C ASP A 17 -3.37 15.82 -10.49
N ALA A 18 -2.37 14.96 -10.27
CA ALA A 18 -2.56 13.72 -9.50
C ALA A 18 -3.04 13.99 -8.07
N LEU A 19 -2.44 14.99 -7.41
CA LEU A 19 -2.80 15.45 -6.06
C LEU A 19 -4.27 15.89 -5.98
N LEU A 20 -4.74 16.69 -6.94
CA LEU A 20 -6.12 17.21 -6.92
C LEU A 20 -7.13 16.23 -7.53
N THR A 21 -6.70 15.31 -8.39
CA THR A 21 -7.60 14.30 -9.01
C THR A 21 -7.89 13.14 -8.06
N GLY A 22 -6.92 12.77 -7.22
CA GLY A 22 -6.97 11.56 -6.40
C GLY A 22 -6.64 10.31 -7.21
N SER A 23 -7.64 9.76 -7.89
CA SER A 23 -7.53 8.54 -8.69
C SER A 23 -7.86 8.78 -10.18
N PRO A 24 -7.19 8.07 -11.11
CA PRO A 24 -7.52 8.10 -12.54
C PRO A 24 -8.93 7.51 -12.81
N LEU A 25 -9.49 7.84 -13.98
CA LEU A 25 -10.85 7.42 -14.37
C LEU A 25 -10.95 5.95 -14.76
N ASP A 26 -9.82 5.32 -15.08
CA ASP A 26 -9.75 3.92 -15.50
C ASP A 26 -9.87 2.92 -14.33
N GLY A 27 -10.23 3.38 -13.13
CA GLY A 27 -10.29 2.56 -11.91
C GLY A 27 -8.91 2.15 -11.36
N GLY A 28 -7.83 2.67 -11.94
CA GLY A 28 -6.48 2.42 -11.46
C GLY A 28 -6.06 3.37 -10.33
N ALA A 29 -4.76 3.38 -10.06
CA ALA A 29 -4.13 4.25 -9.07
C ALA A 29 -2.99 5.03 -9.72
N TYR A 30 -2.77 6.28 -9.30
CA TYR A 30 -1.58 7.01 -9.76
C TYR A 30 -0.31 6.49 -9.07
N VAL A 31 0.75 6.31 -9.85
CA VAL A 31 2.12 5.99 -9.42
C VAL A 31 3.11 6.87 -10.18
N PRO A 32 4.29 7.18 -9.60
CA PRO A 32 5.30 7.93 -10.34
C PRO A 32 5.78 7.11 -11.55
N GLU A 33 5.90 7.76 -12.71
CA GLU A 33 6.35 7.13 -13.97
C GLU A 33 7.70 6.41 -13.81
N ARG A 34 8.53 6.91 -12.89
CA ARG A 34 9.74 6.27 -12.37
C ARG A 34 9.92 6.65 -10.91
N VAL A 35 10.37 5.70 -10.09
CA VAL A 35 10.79 6.02 -8.72
C VAL A 35 12.17 6.71 -8.78
N PRO A 36 12.31 7.96 -8.32
CA PRO A 36 13.59 8.66 -8.32
C PRO A 36 14.52 8.07 -7.25
N THR A 37 15.82 7.96 -7.52
CA THR A 37 16.81 7.56 -6.53
C THR A 37 17.53 8.79 -5.98
N ILE A 38 17.82 8.79 -4.68
CA ILE A 38 18.63 9.83 -4.02
C ILE A 38 19.79 9.17 -3.28
N ASP A 39 20.89 9.90 -3.13
CA ASP A 39 21.99 9.46 -2.26
C ASP A 39 21.57 9.66 -0.80
N PHE A 40 20.83 8.69 -0.27
CA PHE A 40 20.17 8.78 1.02
C PHE A 40 21.16 9.06 2.16
N LYS A 41 22.41 8.58 2.04
CA LYS A 41 23.47 8.81 3.02
C LYS A 41 23.77 10.30 3.22
N LYS A 42 23.51 11.16 2.23
CA LYS A 42 23.70 12.61 2.38
C LYS A 42 22.63 13.29 3.24
N ILE A 43 21.46 12.68 3.37
CA ILE A 43 20.30 13.28 4.03
C ILE A 43 19.88 12.55 5.31
N LEU A 44 20.38 11.34 5.58
CA LEU A 44 19.97 10.53 6.74
C LEU A 44 20.12 11.22 8.10
N ASN A 45 21.08 12.14 8.25
CA ASN A 45 21.31 12.90 9.49
C ASN A 45 20.61 14.26 9.51
N SER A 46 19.75 14.54 8.54
CA SER A 46 18.98 15.79 8.49
C SER A 46 17.75 15.72 9.41
N SER A 47 17.18 16.89 9.74
CA SER A 47 15.89 16.93 10.45
C SER A 47 14.77 16.30 9.62
N TYR A 48 13.68 15.88 10.26
CA TYR A 48 12.50 15.36 9.57
C TYR A 48 11.97 16.36 8.52
N GLU A 49 11.90 17.64 8.87
CA GLU A 49 11.52 18.72 7.94
C GLU A 49 12.40 18.72 6.68
N THR A 50 13.72 18.60 6.85
CA THR A 50 14.66 18.57 5.71
C THR A 50 14.48 17.29 4.88
N LEU A 51 14.25 16.14 5.53
CA LEU A 51 13.95 14.88 4.84
C LEU A 51 12.68 15.01 3.99
N CYS A 52 11.62 15.62 4.51
CA CYS A 52 10.40 15.92 3.75
C CYS A 52 10.71 16.74 2.50
N VAL A 53 11.48 17.83 2.62
CA VAL A 53 11.84 18.68 1.46
C VAL A 53 12.67 17.92 0.43
N GLU A 54 13.75 17.25 0.84
CA GLU A 54 14.66 16.58 -0.08
C GLU A 54 13.98 15.42 -0.82
N ILE A 55 13.18 14.62 -0.12
CA ILE A 55 12.49 13.46 -0.68
C ILE A 55 11.29 13.89 -1.53
N LEU A 56 10.43 14.78 -1.04
CA LEU A 56 9.22 15.16 -1.80
C LEU A 56 9.56 16.02 -3.02
N SER A 57 10.64 16.79 -2.99
CA SER A 57 11.05 17.62 -4.13
C SER A 57 11.33 16.80 -5.40
N VAL A 58 11.87 15.58 -5.28
CA VAL A 58 12.12 14.72 -6.46
C VAL A 58 10.84 14.12 -7.03
N PHE A 59 9.81 13.92 -6.20
CA PHE A 59 8.48 13.48 -6.62
C PHE A 59 7.64 14.61 -7.23
N CYS A 60 7.90 15.86 -6.82
CA CYS A 60 7.24 17.06 -7.31
C CYS A 60 7.98 17.75 -8.48
N ALA A 61 9.17 17.24 -8.86
CA ALA A 61 10.06 17.90 -9.82
C ALA A 61 9.37 18.30 -11.14
N ASN A 62 9.81 19.41 -11.72
CA ASN A 62 9.30 20.04 -12.96
C ASN A 62 7.90 20.70 -12.82
N GLY A 63 7.33 20.79 -11.62
CA GLY A 63 6.22 21.70 -11.33
C GLY A 63 6.75 23.02 -10.78
N GLU A 64 6.12 24.14 -11.13
CA GLU A 64 6.45 25.46 -10.57
C GLU A 64 5.77 25.68 -9.21
N GLU A 65 4.72 24.89 -8.92
CA GLU A 65 3.88 25.01 -7.74
C GLU A 65 4.52 24.46 -6.46
N PHE A 66 5.48 23.55 -6.58
CA PHE A 66 6.15 22.88 -5.46
C PHE A 66 7.67 22.92 -5.61
N THR A 67 8.21 24.15 -5.56
CA THR A 67 9.65 24.38 -5.41
C THR A 67 10.14 23.87 -4.04
N LYS A 68 11.46 23.72 -3.87
CA LYS A 68 12.04 23.37 -2.55
C LYS A 68 11.69 24.40 -1.48
N GLU A 69 11.59 25.66 -1.85
CA GLU A 69 11.19 26.76 -0.97
C GLU A 69 9.74 26.59 -0.52
N THR A 70 8.83 26.33 -1.45
CA THR A 70 7.42 26.09 -1.12
C THR A 70 7.26 24.83 -0.25
N LEU A 71 7.98 23.76 -0.58
CA LEU A 71 7.97 22.53 0.23
C LEU A 71 8.54 22.76 1.63
N ARG A 72 9.54 23.64 1.79
CA ARG A 72 10.11 24.00 3.09
C ARG A 72 9.10 24.76 3.94
N GLU A 73 8.38 25.72 3.36
CA GLU A 73 7.30 26.43 4.06
C GLU A 73 6.23 25.44 4.56
N ILE A 74 5.77 24.55 3.68
CA ILE A 74 4.76 23.54 4.03
C ILE A 74 5.30 22.56 5.10
N ALA A 75 6.52 22.06 4.93
CA ALA A 75 7.13 21.12 5.89
C ALA A 75 7.31 21.76 7.26
N HIS A 76 7.73 23.03 7.30
CA HIS A 76 7.87 23.79 8.53
C HIS A 76 6.52 23.94 9.26
N GLU A 77 5.47 24.36 8.55
CA GLU A 77 4.12 24.48 9.11
C GLU A 77 3.59 23.13 9.61
N ALA A 78 3.78 22.06 8.84
CA ALA A 78 3.37 20.70 9.20
C ALA A 78 4.09 20.21 10.47
N CYS A 79 5.43 20.27 10.50
CA CYS A 79 6.24 19.77 11.62
C CYS A 79 5.96 20.55 12.91
N LYS A 80 5.68 21.85 12.83
CA LYS A 80 5.35 22.69 14.00
C LYS A 80 4.09 22.24 14.76
N THR A 81 3.22 21.44 14.12
CA THR A 81 2.00 20.92 14.78
C THR A 81 2.25 19.72 15.70
N PHE A 82 3.43 19.11 15.63
CA PHE A 82 3.80 17.97 16.45
C PHE A 82 4.25 18.43 17.84
N ALA A 83 4.02 17.57 18.84
CA ALA A 83 4.30 17.91 20.23
C ALA A 83 5.81 18.01 20.56
N ASP A 84 6.66 17.38 19.75
CA ASP A 84 8.10 17.33 19.93
C ASP A 84 8.86 17.39 18.59
N ASP A 85 10.09 17.92 18.63
CA ASP A 85 10.97 18.08 17.45
C ASP A 85 11.43 16.74 16.85
N ALA A 86 11.30 15.63 17.58
CA ALA A 86 11.69 14.33 17.05
C ALA A 86 10.67 13.81 16.03
N ILE A 87 9.41 14.30 16.06
CA ILE A 87 8.28 14.01 15.16
C ILE A 87 7.80 12.56 15.19
N ALA A 88 8.74 11.62 15.10
CA ALA A 88 8.55 10.18 15.12
C ALA A 88 9.73 9.52 15.87
N PRO A 89 9.83 9.68 17.20
CA PRO A 89 10.92 9.13 17.99
C PRO A 89 10.92 7.59 17.98
N VAL A 90 12.12 7.01 17.93
CA VAL A 90 12.31 5.55 18.00
C VAL A 90 12.71 5.12 19.41
N LYS A 91 11.81 4.41 20.10
CA LYS A 91 12.02 3.85 21.44
C LYS A 91 12.47 2.39 21.36
N THR A 92 13.58 2.04 22.00
CA THR A 92 14.02 0.64 22.11
C THR A 92 13.18 -0.11 23.12
N LEU A 93 12.55 -1.21 22.69
CA LEU A 93 11.73 -2.08 23.54
C LEU A 93 12.54 -3.23 24.16
N GLY A 94 13.70 -3.54 23.58
CA GLY A 94 14.54 -4.68 23.97
C GLY A 94 14.44 -5.83 22.99
N ARG A 95 14.92 -7.01 23.39
CA ARG A 95 14.77 -8.24 22.59
C ARG A 95 13.37 -8.83 22.77
N ARG A 96 12.81 -9.43 21.70
CA ARG A 96 11.53 -10.16 21.72
C ARG A 96 11.69 -11.47 20.96
N GLY A 97 11.31 -12.59 21.58
CA GLY A 97 11.50 -13.92 21.00
C GLY A 97 12.94 -14.17 20.52
N ALA A 98 13.08 -14.76 19.33
CA ALA A 98 14.35 -14.99 18.66
C ALA A 98 14.89 -13.75 17.91
N ARG A 99 14.26 -12.57 18.06
CA ARG A 99 14.70 -11.36 17.37
C ARG A 99 15.81 -10.64 18.11
N GLY A 100 16.54 -9.84 17.33
CA GLY A 100 17.44 -8.82 17.83
C GLY A 100 16.70 -7.71 18.58
N TRP A 101 17.26 -6.51 18.53
CA TRP A 101 16.62 -5.34 19.14
C TRP A 101 15.34 -5.00 18.39
N VAL A 102 14.22 -4.98 19.14
CA VAL A 102 12.94 -4.46 18.69
C VAL A 102 12.79 -3.03 19.21
N HIS A 103 12.33 -2.15 18.32
CA HIS A 103 12.05 -0.75 18.59
C HIS A 103 10.59 -0.42 18.22
N ALA A 104 10.02 0.60 18.85
CA ALA A 104 8.78 1.23 18.43
C ALA A 104 9.09 2.61 17.86
N CYS A 105 8.66 2.88 16.62
CA CYS A 105 8.67 4.22 16.04
C CYS A 105 7.32 4.88 16.31
N GLU A 106 7.28 5.84 17.23
CA GLU A 106 6.04 6.47 17.70
C GLU A 106 5.56 7.52 16.70
N LEU A 107 4.65 7.12 15.80
CA LEU A 107 4.10 8.00 14.77
C LEU A 107 2.90 8.83 15.27
N HIS A 108 2.48 8.60 16.51
CA HIS A 108 1.34 9.24 17.16
C HIS A 108 1.73 10.49 17.98
N ARG A 109 2.75 11.23 17.53
CA ARG A 109 3.21 12.49 18.18
C ARG A 109 2.63 13.75 17.55
N GLY A 110 1.80 13.59 16.52
CA GLY A 110 1.07 14.66 15.87
C GLY A 110 -0.18 15.10 16.64
N PRO A 111 -0.90 16.11 16.13
CA PRO A 111 -2.02 16.75 16.83
C PRO A 111 -3.25 15.85 17.03
N THR A 112 -3.36 14.74 16.30
CA THR A 112 -4.46 13.75 16.46
C THR A 112 -3.98 12.41 16.98
N LEU A 113 -2.72 12.35 17.42
CA LEU A 113 -2.11 11.15 18.01
C LEU A 113 -2.22 9.92 17.09
N SER A 114 -2.04 10.12 15.79
CA SER A 114 -2.04 9.05 14.79
C SER A 114 -0.95 9.26 13.73
N ALA A 115 -0.54 8.18 13.06
CA ALA A 115 0.43 8.24 11.96
C ALA A 115 -0.08 9.09 10.79
N GLU A 116 -1.40 9.19 10.63
CA GLU A 116 -2.05 9.97 9.57
C GLU A 116 -1.65 11.44 9.63
N ASP A 117 -1.30 11.97 10.81
CA ASP A 117 -0.81 13.34 10.98
C ASP A 117 0.41 13.63 10.09
N ALA A 118 1.34 12.68 9.95
CA ALA A 118 2.56 12.87 9.16
C ALA A 118 2.27 13.02 7.66
N SER A 119 1.24 12.35 7.16
CA SER A 119 0.82 12.44 5.76
C SER A 119 -0.14 13.61 5.54
N MET A 120 -1.19 13.72 6.35
CA MET A 120 -2.25 14.72 6.18
C MET A 120 -1.74 16.14 6.35
N GLN A 121 -0.89 16.41 7.34
CA GLN A 121 -0.32 17.75 7.54
C GLN A 121 0.42 18.26 6.30
N MET A 122 1.10 17.37 5.58
CA MET A 122 1.78 17.72 4.33
C MET A 122 0.80 17.78 3.17
N ALA A 123 0.10 16.68 2.88
CA ALA A 123 -0.71 16.52 1.67
C ALA A 123 -1.86 17.54 1.59
N VAL A 124 -2.54 17.81 2.70
CA VAL A 124 -3.68 18.76 2.73
C VAL A 124 -3.19 20.20 2.55
N ARG A 125 -2.06 20.60 3.15
CA ARG A 125 -1.43 21.90 2.90
C ARG A 125 -0.97 22.04 1.46
N MET A 126 -0.46 20.97 0.86
CA MET A 126 -0.14 20.94 -0.57
C MET A 126 -1.41 21.13 -1.42
N MET A 127 -2.53 20.48 -1.09
CA MET A 127 -3.80 20.70 -1.79
C MET A 127 -4.25 22.16 -1.68
N ASP A 128 -4.26 22.74 -0.48
CA ASP A 128 -4.64 24.15 -0.27
C ASP A 128 -3.74 25.10 -1.08
N ARG A 129 -2.42 24.85 -1.07
CA ARG A 129 -1.46 25.64 -1.86
C ARG A 129 -1.73 25.55 -3.36
N ALA A 130 -2.02 24.36 -3.88
CA ALA A 130 -2.36 24.15 -5.28
C ALA A 130 -3.67 24.85 -5.67
N LEU A 131 -4.71 24.75 -4.82
CA LEU A 131 -5.99 25.43 -5.01
C LEU A 131 -5.82 26.95 -5.01
N LYS A 132 -5.05 27.49 -4.05
CA LYS A 132 -4.69 28.90 -3.95
C LYS A 132 -3.97 29.40 -5.20
N LEU A 133 -2.98 28.68 -5.69
CA LEU A 133 -2.21 29.05 -6.89
C LEU A 133 -3.10 29.06 -8.15
N ARG A 134 -4.10 28.18 -8.22
CA ARG A 134 -5.10 28.18 -9.29
C ARG A 134 -6.17 29.27 -9.12
N GLY A 135 -6.21 29.97 -7.98
CA GLY A 135 -7.27 30.91 -7.64
C GLY A 135 -8.65 30.22 -7.56
N LYS A 136 -8.68 28.98 -7.04
CA LYS A 136 -9.86 28.12 -6.96
C LYS A 136 -10.07 27.57 -5.55
N ARG A 137 -11.26 27.01 -5.32
CA ARG A 137 -11.56 26.18 -4.14
C ARG A 137 -11.84 24.73 -4.51
N GLY A 138 -11.68 23.81 -3.57
CA GLY A 138 -12.06 22.41 -3.74
C GLY A 138 -13.01 21.93 -2.65
N ASN A 139 -13.97 21.07 -3.00
CA ASN A 139 -14.67 20.24 -2.03
C ASN A 139 -13.87 18.97 -1.84
N VAL A 140 -13.17 18.86 -0.71
CA VAL A 140 -12.23 17.78 -0.42
C VAL A 140 -12.92 16.75 0.47
N MET A 141 -13.05 15.53 -0.04
CA MET A 141 -13.80 14.45 0.63
C MET A 141 -12.86 13.39 1.21
N CYS A 142 -13.18 12.93 2.41
CA CYS A 142 -12.53 11.82 3.09
C CYS A 142 -13.60 10.95 3.74
N SER A 143 -13.66 9.69 3.31
CA SER A 143 -14.42 8.64 3.99
C SER A 143 -13.51 7.92 4.99
N THR A 144 -13.98 7.59 6.21
CA THR A 144 -13.09 7.06 7.25
C THR A 144 -13.78 6.21 8.33
N THR A 145 -13.00 5.33 8.96
CA THR A 145 -13.31 4.65 10.23
C THR A 145 -12.70 5.34 11.46
N GLY A 146 -12.15 6.56 11.31
CA GLY A 146 -11.82 7.43 12.43
C GLY A 146 -10.50 8.19 12.29
N GLU A 147 -9.37 7.49 12.28
CA GLU A 147 -8.04 8.14 12.38
C GLU A 147 -7.75 9.08 11.21
N GLU A 148 -8.02 8.65 9.97
CA GLU A 148 -7.78 9.47 8.78
C GLU A 148 -8.64 10.74 8.80
N GLY A 149 -9.93 10.62 9.12
CA GLY A 149 -10.84 11.76 9.14
C GLY A 149 -10.51 12.75 10.26
N GLY A 150 -10.06 12.28 11.42
CA GLY A 150 -9.59 13.14 12.51
C GLY A 150 -8.37 13.98 12.08
N ALA A 151 -7.35 13.32 11.53
CA ALA A 151 -6.15 14.00 11.00
C ALA A 151 -6.50 14.96 9.86
N PHE A 152 -7.38 14.56 8.94
CA PHE A 152 -7.84 15.42 7.86
C PHE A 152 -8.59 16.65 8.38
N ALA A 153 -9.60 16.46 9.24
CA ALA A 153 -10.40 17.55 9.80
C ALA A 153 -9.52 18.56 10.55
N ARG A 154 -8.55 18.09 11.33
CA ARG A 154 -7.61 18.94 12.09
C ARG A 154 -6.80 19.87 11.18
N VAL A 155 -6.30 19.38 10.05
CA VAL A 155 -5.53 20.20 9.10
C VAL A 155 -6.44 21.07 8.27
N ALA A 156 -7.55 20.51 7.78
CA ALA A 156 -8.53 21.21 6.96
C ALA A 156 -9.12 22.43 7.65
N ALA A 157 -9.31 22.39 8.97
CA ALA A 157 -9.72 23.55 9.77
C ALA A 157 -8.79 24.76 9.60
N GLU A 158 -7.50 24.56 9.34
CA GLU A 158 -6.53 25.64 9.12
C GLU A 158 -6.49 26.13 7.66
N MET A 159 -7.11 25.39 6.73
CA MET A 159 -7.05 25.65 5.30
C MET A 159 -8.11 26.67 4.87
N LYS A 160 -7.83 27.43 3.81
CA LYS A 160 -8.68 28.56 3.39
C LYS A 160 -9.30 28.38 2.02
N ASN A 161 -8.85 27.42 1.24
CA ASN A 161 -9.24 27.22 -0.15
C ASN A 161 -9.99 25.89 -0.34
N MET A 162 -10.52 25.29 0.72
CA MET A 162 -11.31 24.06 0.63
C MET A 162 -12.50 24.03 1.57
N ASP A 163 -13.46 23.18 1.24
CA ASP A 163 -14.51 22.69 2.12
C ASP A 163 -14.28 21.20 2.33
N ALA A 164 -14.10 20.78 3.57
CA ALA A 164 -13.73 19.42 3.97
C ALA A 164 -14.97 18.62 4.35
N TRP A 165 -15.20 17.52 3.65
CA TRP A 165 -16.32 16.60 3.86
C TRP A 165 -15.79 15.31 4.47
N ILE A 166 -16.14 15.04 5.72
CA ILE A 166 -15.68 13.87 6.47
C ILE A 166 -16.86 12.95 6.67
N VAL A 167 -16.89 11.83 5.97
CA VAL A 167 -18.02 10.88 5.97
C VAL A 167 -17.60 9.61 6.72
N TYR A 168 -18.37 9.20 7.72
CA TYR A 168 -18.03 8.03 8.54
C TYR A 168 -19.29 7.27 8.99
N PRO A 169 -19.20 5.93 9.11
CA PRO A 169 -20.27 5.12 9.66
C PRO A 169 -20.46 5.45 11.14
N GLY A 170 -21.70 5.46 11.56
CA GLY A 170 -22.13 5.94 12.86
C GLY A 170 -22.66 4.87 13.79
N ASP A 171 -22.68 3.63 13.32
CA ASP A 171 -23.17 2.46 14.05
C ASP A 171 -22.13 2.02 15.12
N ASP A 172 -22.60 1.25 16.10
CA ASP A 172 -21.84 0.97 17.32
C ASP A 172 -20.59 0.12 17.05
N GLY A 173 -19.41 0.71 17.22
CA GLY A 173 -18.12 0.00 17.21
C GLY A 173 -17.16 0.41 16.09
N ASP A 174 -17.65 1.08 15.03
CA ASP A 174 -16.83 1.43 13.87
C ASP A 174 -15.87 2.59 14.13
N VAL A 175 -16.34 3.60 14.87
CA VAL A 175 -15.56 4.80 15.23
C VAL A 175 -15.60 4.99 16.74
N THR A 176 -14.44 5.12 17.38
CA THR A 176 -14.38 5.35 18.84
C THR A 176 -14.78 6.79 19.18
N GLU A 177 -15.30 7.02 20.39
CA GLU A 177 -15.68 8.37 20.83
C GLU A 177 -14.52 9.40 20.69
N PRO A 178 -13.27 9.10 21.10
CA PRO A 178 -12.15 10.01 20.83
C PRO A 178 -11.98 10.36 19.34
N GLN A 179 -12.06 9.38 18.44
CA GLN A 179 -11.91 9.59 17.00
C GLN A 179 -13.07 10.42 16.43
N GLU A 180 -14.31 10.15 16.87
CA GLU A 180 -15.48 10.91 16.45
C GLU A 180 -15.36 12.39 16.86
N ARG A 181 -14.83 12.66 18.06
CA ARG A 181 -14.55 14.03 18.53
C ARG A 181 -13.48 14.74 17.70
N GLU A 182 -12.41 14.04 17.30
CA GLU A 182 -11.38 14.60 16.41
C GLU A 182 -11.96 15.08 15.07
N MET A 183 -13.02 14.44 14.59
CA MET A 183 -13.71 14.86 13.36
C MET A 183 -14.72 15.98 13.58
N THR A 184 -15.37 16.03 14.74
CA THR A 184 -16.62 16.80 14.93
C THR A 184 -16.51 18.02 15.82
N CYS A 185 -15.41 18.21 16.54
CA CYS A 185 -15.24 19.32 17.48
C CYS A 185 -14.57 20.57 16.87
N HIS A 186 -14.68 20.78 15.56
CA HIS A 186 -14.18 21.96 14.84
C HIS A 186 -15.26 23.04 14.70
N VAL A 187 -14.88 24.30 14.84
CA VAL A 187 -15.81 25.45 14.79
C VAL A 187 -15.93 26.04 13.39
N GLU A 188 -14.98 25.72 12.53
CA GLU A 188 -14.79 26.29 11.20
C GLU A 188 -15.91 25.89 10.24
N ASP A 189 -16.53 26.86 9.58
CA ASP A 189 -17.74 26.64 8.79
C ASP A 189 -17.54 25.72 7.57
N HIS A 190 -16.29 25.53 7.15
CA HIS A 190 -15.86 24.72 6.01
C HIS A 190 -15.44 23.29 6.38
N VAL A 191 -15.59 22.89 7.65
CA VAL A 191 -15.44 21.49 8.08
C VAL A 191 -16.84 20.89 8.25
N HIS A 192 -17.14 19.86 7.46
CA HIS A 192 -18.46 19.24 7.33
C HIS A 192 -18.41 17.73 7.66
N PRO A 193 -18.48 17.35 8.95
CA PRO A 193 -18.58 15.95 9.35
C PRO A 193 -20.00 15.41 9.12
N VAL A 194 -20.09 14.22 8.53
CA VAL A 194 -21.33 13.52 8.17
C VAL A 194 -21.29 12.12 8.78
N LYS A 195 -22.10 11.90 9.81
CA LYS A 195 -22.32 10.60 10.44
C LYS A 195 -23.41 9.84 9.69
N VAL A 196 -23.12 8.61 9.27
CA VAL A 196 -24.05 7.78 8.50
C VAL A 196 -24.57 6.66 9.38
N SER A 197 -25.88 6.54 9.57
CA SER A 197 -26.49 5.41 10.29
C SER A 197 -26.97 4.33 9.32
N GLU A 198 -27.21 3.13 9.83
CA GLU A 198 -27.78 2.01 9.06
C GLU A 198 -26.81 1.50 7.99
N CYS A 199 -25.54 1.31 8.37
CA CYS A 199 -24.46 0.75 7.56
C CYS A 199 -24.21 -0.71 7.98
N PRO A 200 -24.99 -1.70 7.47
CA PRO A 200 -24.82 -3.11 7.83
C PRO A 200 -23.40 -3.65 7.55
N ASP A 201 -22.73 -3.13 6.51
CA ASP A 201 -21.35 -3.48 6.13
C ASP A 201 -20.34 -2.38 6.55
N GLY A 202 -20.75 -1.53 7.50
CA GLY A 202 -19.94 -0.49 8.13
C GLY A 202 -19.33 0.50 7.13
N MET A 203 -18.00 0.51 7.05
CA MET A 203 -17.28 1.42 6.16
C MET A 203 -17.51 1.13 4.68
N SER A 204 -17.72 -0.14 4.31
CA SER A 204 -17.83 -0.53 2.89
C SER A 204 -19.04 0.12 2.22
N ASP A 205 -20.14 0.24 2.95
CA ASP A 205 -21.36 0.95 2.52
C ASP A 205 -21.10 2.44 2.25
N VAL A 206 -20.37 3.09 3.16
CA VAL A 206 -20.03 4.52 3.06
C VAL A 206 -19.09 4.76 1.88
N ASP A 207 -18.09 3.90 1.71
CA ASP A 207 -17.12 4.01 0.62
C ASP A 207 -17.78 3.83 -0.75
N ALA A 208 -18.72 2.90 -0.89
CA ALA A 208 -19.46 2.71 -2.15
C ALA A 208 -20.14 4.01 -2.62
N VAL A 209 -20.89 4.66 -1.72
CA VAL A 209 -21.59 5.92 -2.04
C VAL A 209 -20.59 7.06 -2.31
N VAL A 210 -19.51 7.16 -1.53
CA VAL A 210 -18.48 8.19 -1.73
C VAL A 210 -17.77 8.01 -3.07
N ILE A 211 -17.46 6.77 -3.46
CA ILE A 211 -16.87 6.44 -4.76
C ILE A 211 -17.81 6.85 -5.90
N ASP A 212 -19.10 6.55 -5.80
CA ASP A 212 -20.10 6.95 -6.82
C ASP A 212 -20.17 8.46 -6.99
N VAL A 213 -20.20 9.21 -5.88
CA VAL A 213 -20.19 10.69 -5.91
C VAL A 213 -18.89 11.22 -6.54
N LEU A 214 -17.74 10.60 -6.26
CA LEU A 214 -16.45 11.01 -6.80
C LEU A 214 -16.22 10.59 -8.26
N ASN A 215 -16.95 9.58 -8.75
CA ASN A 215 -16.88 9.09 -10.13
C ASN A 215 -17.86 9.80 -11.07
N ASP A 216 -18.90 10.47 -10.56
CA ASP A 216 -19.76 11.34 -11.34
C ASP A 216 -18.98 12.58 -11.85
N GLU A 217 -18.60 12.53 -13.12
CA GLU A 217 -17.81 13.59 -13.76
C GLU A 217 -18.53 14.94 -13.77
N ALA A 218 -19.83 14.96 -14.10
CA ALA A 218 -20.59 16.19 -14.21
C ALA A 218 -20.69 16.87 -12.84
N PHE A 219 -21.01 16.10 -11.80
CA PHE A 219 -21.06 16.58 -10.44
C PHE A 219 -19.70 17.07 -9.94
N ARG A 220 -18.64 16.30 -10.20
CA ARG A 220 -17.27 16.63 -9.79
C ARG A 220 -16.75 17.90 -10.45
N LEU A 221 -17.02 18.12 -11.73
CA LEU A 221 -16.61 19.33 -12.45
C LEU A 221 -17.42 20.56 -12.01
N ALA A 222 -18.70 20.39 -11.71
CA ALA A 222 -19.56 21.47 -11.22
C ALA A 222 -19.15 21.93 -9.81
N ASN A 223 -18.72 21.00 -8.95
CA ASN A 223 -18.45 21.26 -7.54
C ASN A 223 -16.96 21.27 -7.16
N GLY A 224 -16.05 20.93 -8.08
CA GLY A 224 -14.62 20.85 -7.80
C GLY A 224 -14.28 19.81 -6.73
N MET A 225 -14.76 18.58 -6.91
CA MET A 225 -14.47 17.50 -5.96
C MET A 225 -13.03 17.02 -6.05
N VAL A 226 -12.42 16.81 -4.89
CA VAL A 226 -11.08 16.28 -4.66
C VAL A 226 -11.19 15.19 -3.59
N SER A 227 -10.44 14.10 -3.70
CA SER A 227 -10.38 13.08 -2.64
C SER A 227 -9.11 13.24 -1.81
N ALA A 228 -9.26 13.15 -0.49
CA ALA A 228 -8.20 13.05 0.49
C ALA A 228 -8.06 11.63 1.08
N ASN A 229 -8.68 10.60 0.50
CA ASN A 229 -8.49 9.20 0.91
C ASN A 229 -7.08 8.67 0.57
N SER A 230 -6.71 7.51 1.13
CA SER A 230 -5.40 6.88 0.94
C SER A 230 -5.11 6.49 -0.51
N ALA A 231 -6.15 6.40 -1.36
CA ALA A 231 -6.04 6.29 -2.80
C ALA A 231 -5.30 7.48 -3.44
N ASN A 232 -5.23 8.65 -2.79
CA ASN A 232 -4.48 9.79 -3.28
C ASN A 232 -2.95 9.56 -3.16
N VAL A 233 -2.26 9.52 -4.31
CA VAL A 233 -0.82 9.22 -4.36
C VAL A 233 0.03 10.17 -3.51
N ALA A 234 -0.38 11.44 -3.38
CA ALA A 234 0.38 12.42 -2.61
C ALA A 234 0.39 12.09 -1.11
N ARG A 235 -0.72 11.54 -0.57
CA ARG A 235 -0.77 11.06 0.81
C ARG A 235 0.28 10.00 1.04
N VAL A 236 0.37 9.02 0.14
CA VAL A 236 1.33 7.93 0.31
C VAL A 236 2.77 8.42 0.18
N LEU A 237 3.04 9.34 -0.76
CA LEU A 237 4.37 9.93 -0.91
C LEU A 237 4.84 10.67 0.36
N CYS A 238 3.91 11.31 1.09
CA CYS A 238 4.22 12.02 2.33
C CYS A 238 4.64 11.09 3.48
N PHE A 239 4.38 9.78 3.40
CA PHE A 239 4.91 8.81 4.35
C PHE A 239 6.37 8.39 4.07
N VAL A 240 6.86 8.55 2.84
CA VAL A 240 8.21 8.09 2.46
C VAL A 240 9.32 8.67 3.37
N PRO A 241 9.32 9.97 3.72
CA PRO A 241 10.32 10.54 4.64
C PRO A 241 10.42 9.86 6.01
N LEU A 242 9.32 9.30 6.54
CA LEU A 242 9.31 8.61 7.84
C LEU A 242 10.27 7.43 7.87
N PHE A 243 10.36 6.67 6.76
CA PHE A 243 11.25 5.51 6.70
C PHE A 243 12.72 5.91 6.76
N PHE A 244 13.09 7.00 6.09
CA PHE A 244 14.46 7.53 6.14
C PHE A 244 14.79 8.08 7.53
N HIS A 245 13.83 8.76 8.16
CA HIS A 245 13.99 9.31 9.51
C HIS A 245 14.16 8.23 10.57
N ALA A 246 13.25 7.24 10.59
CA ALA A 246 13.33 6.12 11.52
C ALA A 246 14.56 5.24 11.26
N TYR A 247 14.94 5.02 9.99
CA TYR A 247 16.18 4.34 9.65
C TYR A 247 17.41 5.07 10.19
N GLY A 248 17.47 6.40 10.04
CA GLY A 248 18.55 7.24 10.56
C GLY A 248 18.68 7.17 12.09
N GLN A 249 17.56 7.12 12.81
CA GLN A 249 17.53 6.97 14.27
C GLN A 249 18.05 5.59 14.72
N VAL A 250 17.65 4.51 14.03
CA VAL A 250 18.10 3.14 14.36
C VAL A 250 19.56 2.91 13.96
N ARG A 251 19.98 3.44 12.80
CA ARG A 251 21.33 3.38 12.26
C ARG A 251 22.05 4.72 12.43
N ALA A 252 22.13 5.19 13.68
CA ALA A 252 22.67 6.52 14.01
C ALA A 252 24.14 6.72 13.59
N LYS A 253 24.92 5.64 13.51
CA LYS A 253 26.34 5.69 13.14
C LYS A 253 26.53 5.52 11.64
N ARG A 254 27.39 6.35 11.04
CA ARG A 254 27.65 6.37 9.59
C ARG A 254 28.13 5.04 9.03
N GLU A 255 28.94 4.31 9.79
CA GLU A 255 29.44 2.98 9.43
C GLU A 255 28.33 1.91 9.34
N GLU A 256 27.16 2.16 9.93
CA GLU A 256 26.01 1.27 9.85
C GLU A 256 25.08 1.62 8.66
N TRP A 257 25.29 2.75 8.00
CA TRP A 257 24.47 3.16 6.86
C TRP A 257 24.68 2.23 5.66
N GLY A 258 23.59 1.58 5.24
CA GLY A 258 23.63 0.51 4.26
C GLY A 258 23.31 -0.86 4.86
N ARG A 259 23.34 -1.01 6.19
CA ARG A 259 22.90 -2.24 6.86
C ARG A 259 21.37 -2.32 6.90
N PRO A 260 20.79 -3.52 6.82
CA PRO A 260 19.35 -3.69 6.78
C PRO A 260 18.66 -3.27 8.10
N VAL A 261 17.40 -2.85 7.97
CA VAL A 261 16.44 -2.64 9.07
C VAL A 261 15.11 -3.25 8.64
N VAL A 262 14.41 -3.94 9.56
CA VAL A 262 13.05 -4.43 9.29
C VAL A 262 12.04 -3.46 9.86
N PHE A 263 11.04 -3.09 9.07
CA PHE A 263 9.89 -2.30 9.53
C PHE A 263 8.65 -3.18 9.54
N SER A 264 8.03 -3.35 10.72
CA SER A 264 6.72 -3.99 10.84
C SER A 264 5.63 -2.95 10.95
N ILE A 265 4.66 -3.06 10.05
CA ILE A 265 3.61 -2.08 9.80
C ILE A 265 2.29 -2.76 10.08
N PRO A 266 1.45 -2.24 11.00
CA PRO A 266 0.10 -2.75 11.15
C PRO A 266 -0.69 -2.46 9.86
N SER A 267 -1.11 -3.51 9.18
CA SER A 267 -1.56 -3.44 7.80
C SER A 267 -3.03 -3.09 7.69
N SER A 268 -3.33 -2.02 6.94
CA SER A 268 -4.69 -1.59 6.59
C SER A 268 -4.83 -1.46 5.06
N THR A 269 -4.92 -0.24 4.53
CA THR A 269 -5.08 0.06 3.10
C THR A 269 -3.79 -0.18 2.28
N PHE A 270 -2.71 -0.64 2.93
CA PHE A 270 -1.36 -0.86 2.37
C PHE A 270 -0.57 0.41 2.01
N ALA A 271 -1.02 1.59 2.46
CA ALA A 271 -0.39 2.87 2.13
C ALA A 271 1.02 3.00 2.72
N LEU A 272 1.20 2.69 4.02
CA LEU A 272 2.52 2.74 4.68
C LEU A 272 3.48 1.71 4.09
N GLU A 273 3.00 0.49 3.79
CA GLU A 273 3.78 -0.55 3.14
C GLU A 273 4.23 -0.12 1.73
N TYR A 274 3.34 0.50 0.97
CA TYR A 274 3.69 1.06 -0.34
C TYR A 274 4.72 2.20 -0.21
N ALA A 275 4.61 3.07 0.79
CA ALA A 275 5.63 4.08 1.07
C ALA A 275 6.99 3.46 1.46
N GLY A 276 6.99 2.37 2.23
CA GLY A 276 8.18 1.59 2.53
C GLY A 276 8.78 0.94 1.28
N HIS A 277 7.94 0.41 0.38
CA HIS A 277 8.37 -0.11 -0.90
C HIS A 277 9.01 0.98 -1.77
N LEU A 278 8.43 2.18 -1.83
CA LEU A 278 9.04 3.33 -2.48
C LEU A 278 10.40 3.66 -1.86
N ALA A 279 10.50 3.76 -0.53
CA ALA A 279 11.77 4.02 0.15
C ALA A 279 12.85 2.97 -0.19
N ARG A 280 12.47 1.69 -0.29
CA ARG A 280 13.36 0.61 -0.76
C ARG A 280 13.79 0.80 -2.21
N LEU A 281 12.86 1.11 -3.11
CA LEU A 281 13.15 1.41 -4.52
C LEU A 281 14.03 2.66 -4.70
N MET A 282 13.96 3.61 -3.76
CA MET A 282 14.84 4.77 -3.69
C MET A 282 16.26 4.44 -3.19
N GLY A 283 16.48 3.22 -2.68
CA GLY A 283 17.78 2.69 -2.27
C GLY A 283 17.95 2.42 -0.76
N LEU A 284 16.92 2.69 0.05
CA LEU A 284 17.01 2.45 1.50
C LEU A 284 16.99 0.93 1.79
N PRO A 285 17.95 0.37 2.55
CA PRO A 285 18.05 -1.07 2.76
C PRO A 285 17.06 -1.52 3.85
N ILE A 286 15.79 -1.65 3.49
CA ILE A 286 14.73 -2.04 4.41
C ILE A 286 13.94 -3.25 3.92
N THR A 287 13.45 -4.05 4.85
CA THR A 287 12.42 -5.08 4.61
C THR A 287 11.14 -4.62 5.28
N VAL A 288 10.00 -4.78 4.62
CA VAL A 288 8.69 -4.40 5.18
C VAL A 288 7.94 -5.66 5.58
N VAL A 289 7.39 -5.68 6.80
CA VAL A 289 6.52 -6.73 7.32
C VAL A 289 5.11 -6.16 7.42
N ALA A 290 4.16 -6.71 6.65
CA ALA A 290 2.74 -6.41 6.81
C ALA A 290 2.16 -7.24 7.98
N ALA A 291 1.88 -6.57 9.09
CA ALA A 291 1.31 -7.16 10.29
C ALA A 291 -0.22 -7.06 10.25
N CYS A 292 -0.88 -8.15 9.86
CA CYS A 292 -2.31 -8.18 9.64
C CYS A 292 -3.04 -8.69 10.89
N ASN A 293 -4.28 -8.26 11.10
CA ASN A 293 -5.21 -8.97 11.98
C ASN A 293 -5.85 -10.15 11.22
N ALA A 294 -6.92 -10.71 11.79
CA ALA A 294 -7.64 -11.86 11.22
C ALA A 294 -8.13 -11.66 9.78
N ASN A 295 -8.38 -10.43 9.33
CA ASN A 295 -8.81 -10.16 7.95
C ASN A 295 -7.72 -10.44 6.93
N GLY A 296 -6.43 -10.32 7.29
CA GLY A 296 -5.33 -10.90 6.53
C GLY A 296 -5.14 -10.47 5.07
N ALA A 297 -5.76 -9.40 4.57
CA ALA A 297 -5.79 -9.06 3.14
C ALA A 297 -4.39 -8.97 2.50
N ALA A 298 -3.46 -8.26 3.13
CA ALA A 298 -2.08 -8.18 2.65
C ALA A 298 -1.32 -9.51 2.80
N HIS A 299 -1.61 -10.27 3.85
CA HIS A 299 -0.98 -11.58 4.08
C HIS A 299 -1.32 -12.56 2.95
N ARG A 300 -2.58 -12.63 2.51
CA ARG A 300 -2.99 -13.51 1.39
C ARG A 300 -2.23 -13.19 0.10
N ALA A 301 -2.16 -11.92 -0.27
CA ALA A 301 -1.46 -11.50 -1.48
C ALA A 301 0.05 -11.81 -1.42
N ILE A 302 0.70 -11.56 -0.26
CA ILE A 302 2.14 -11.74 -0.09
C ILE A 302 2.49 -13.24 0.02
N SER A 303 1.84 -13.96 0.93
CA SER A 303 2.21 -15.33 1.27
C SER A 303 1.60 -16.39 0.36
N LEU A 304 0.36 -16.17 -0.11
CA LEU A 304 -0.38 -17.15 -0.91
C LEU A 304 -0.39 -16.77 -2.39
N GLY A 305 -0.23 -15.48 -2.71
CA GLY A 305 -0.39 -15.00 -4.08
C GLY A 305 -1.86 -14.89 -4.48
N GLU A 306 -2.76 -14.67 -3.54
CA GLU A 306 -4.20 -14.64 -3.75
C GLU A 306 -4.78 -13.30 -3.30
N LEU A 307 -5.64 -12.69 -4.11
CA LEU A 307 -6.49 -11.57 -3.70
C LEU A 307 -7.94 -12.02 -3.86
N TYR A 308 -8.75 -11.91 -2.81
CA TYR A 308 -10.17 -12.18 -2.89
C TYR A 308 -10.94 -11.42 -1.82
N LYS A 309 -12.19 -11.04 -2.15
CA LYS A 309 -13.16 -10.46 -1.23
C LYS A 309 -13.67 -11.54 -0.28
N THR A 310 -13.76 -11.21 1.00
CA THR A 310 -14.32 -12.07 2.05
C THR A 310 -15.29 -11.26 2.88
N ASP A 311 -16.14 -11.95 3.64
CA ASP A 311 -16.86 -11.31 4.74
C ASP A 311 -15.84 -10.69 5.71
N MET A 312 -16.16 -9.50 6.20
CA MET A 312 -15.32 -8.79 7.15
C MET A 312 -15.38 -9.48 8.52
N VAL A 313 -14.22 -9.77 9.09
CA VAL A 313 -14.12 -10.24 10.47
C VAL A 313 -13.90 -9.03 11.35
N HIS A 314 -14.90 -8.65 12.16
CA HIS A 314 -14.75 -7.57 13.12
C HIS A 314 -13.79 -7.96 14.24
N THR A 315 -12.68 -7.22 14.39
CA THR A 315 -11.68 -7.48 15.43
C THR A 315 -11.57 -6.34 16.43
N SER A 316 -10.81 -6.57 17.50
CA SER A 316 -10.49 -5.54 18.50
C SER A 316 -9.53 -4.47 17.96
N SER A 317 -9.10 -4.57 16.70
CA SER A 317 -8.25 -3.62 15.98
C SER A 317 -8.96 -3.15 14.71
N SER A 318 -10.18 -2.63 14.83
CA SER A 318 -11.08 -2.29 13.72
C SER A 318 -10.47 -1.40 12.62
N ALA A 319 -9.49 -0.56 12.96
CA ALA A 319 -8.73 0.22 11.97
C ALA A 319 -7.94 -0.64 10.95
N LEU A 320 -7.74 -1.93 11.24
CA LEU A 320 -7.09 -2.91 10.37
C LEU A 320 -8.09 -3.90 9.74
N ASP A 321 -9.40 -3.72 9.97
CA ASP A 321 -10.46 -4.56 9.37
C ASP A 321 -10.65 -4.19 7.90
N VAL A 322 -9.69 -4.63 7.09
CA VAL A 322 -9.61 -4.36 5.66
C VAL A 322 -9.63 -5.68 4.91
N VAL A 323 -10.62 -5.83 4.03
CA VAL A 323 -10.77 -7.01 3.16
C VAL A 323 -9.99 -6.84 1.85
N VAL A 324 -9.91 -5.61 1.33
CA VAL A 324 -9.19 -5.28 0.10
C VAL A 324 -8.18 -4.16 0.37
N ALA A 325 -6.91 -4.49 0.26
CA ALA A 325 -5.83 -3.55 0.50
C ALA A 325 -5.53 -2.71 -0.76
N GLU A 326 -6.28 -1.63 -0.97
CA GLU A 326 -6.27 -0.83 -2.22
C GLU A 326 -4.87 -0.39 -2.72
N ASN A 327 -3.94 -0.05 -1.83
CA ASN A 327 -2.59 0.37 -2.23
C ASN A 327 -1.69 -0.81 -2.63
N MET A 328 -2.14 -2.06 -2.44
CA MET A 328 -1.43 -3.25 -2.92
C MET A 328 -1.27 -3.21 -4.44
N TRP A 329 -2.28 -2.72 -5.18
CA TRP A 329 -2.24 -2.57 -6.63
C TRP A 329 -1.04 -1.74 -7.12
N ARG A 330 -0.59 -0.76 -6.31
CA ARG A 330 0.60 0.04 -6.63
C ARG A 330 1.90 -0.76 -6.48
N SER A 331 1.98 -1.67 -5.52
CA SER A 331 3.12 -2.57 -5.37
C SER A 331 3.12 -3.68 -6.44
N LEU A 332 1.95 -4.24 -6.76
CA LEU A 332 1.75 -5.20 -7.84
C LEU A 332 2.16 -4.60 -9.20
N TYR A 333 1.89 -3.31 -9.42
CA TYR A 333 2.37 -2.60 -10.62
C TYR A 333 3.89 -2.71 -10.78
N TYR A 334 4.66 -2.56 -9.72
CA TYR A 334 6.11 -2.75 -9.80
C TYR A 334 6.51 -4.21 -9.99
N ALA A 335 5.78 -5.16 -9.39
CA ALA A 335 6.00 -6.59 -9.55
C ALA A 335 5.73 -7.10 -10.99
N THR A 336 4.87 -6.42 -11.76
CA THR A 336 4.72 -6.67 -13.21
C THR A 336 5.89 -6.16 -14.06
N GLY A 337 6.88 -5.49 -13.45
CA GLY A 337 7.90 -4.72 -14.16
C GLY A 337 7.38 -3.39 -14.69
N SER A 338 6.41 -2.78 -14.00
CA SER A 338 5.74 -1.53 -14.41
C SER A 338 5.00 -1.68 -15.74
N ASN A 339 4.26 -2.80 -15.89
CA ASN A 339 3.44 -3.08 -17.06
C ASN A 339 1.94 -2.92 -16.71
N PRO A 340 1.31 -1.82 -17.12
CA PRO A 340 -0.09 -1.57 -16.76
C PRO A 340 -1.07 -2.50 -17.51
N LEU A 341 -0.68 -3.12 -18.64
CA LEU A 341 -1.54 -4.08 -19.35
C LEU A 341 -1.79 -5.35 -18.52
N ILE A 342 -0.72 -5.92 -17.95
CA ILE A 342 -0.82 -7.13 -17.13
C ILE A 342 -1.64 -6.83 -15.87
N LEU A 343 -1.40 -5.67 -15.25
CA LEU A 343 -2.12 -5.33 -14.04
C LEU A 343 -3.59 -4.99 -14.31
N SER A 344 -3.89 -4.36 -15.44
CA SER A 344 -5.28 -4.11 -15.83
C SER A 344 -6.05 -5.41 -16.01
N GLU A 345 -5.49 -6.41 -16.69
CA GLU A 345 -6.14 -7.71 -16.85
C GLU A 345 -6.42 -8.37 -15.49
N LEU A 346 -5.45 -8.40 -14.58
CA LEU A 346 -5.65 -8.96 -13.23
C LEU A 346 -6.69 -8.19 -12.40
N GLN A 347 -6.75 -6.87 -12.58
CA GLN A 347 -7.71 -6.04 -11.86
C GLN A 347 -9.10 -6.12 -12.49
N ASP A 348 -9.20 -6.29 -13.82
CA ASP A 348 -10.47 -6.60 -14.52
C ASP A 348 -11.04 -7.93 -13.97
N ASP A 349 -10.22 -8.98 -13.89
CA ASP A 349 -10.61 -10.28 -13.32
C ASP A 349 -11.09 -10.14 -11.86
N PHE A 350 -10.35 -9.38 -11.03
CA PHE A 350 -10.75 -9.13 -9.64
C PHE A 350 -12.03 -8.29 -9.51
N ASP A 351 -12.22 -7.30 -10.38
CA ASP A 351 -13.41 -6.45 -10.39
C ASP A 351 -14.65 -7.26 -10.79
N GLU A 352 -14.51 -8.22 -11.73
CA GLU A 352 -15.56 -9.12 -12.21
C GLU A 352 -15.89 -10.25 -11.22
N ASP A 353 -14.88 -11.01 -10.80
CA ASP A 353 -15.08 -12.25 -10.02
C ASP A 353 -14.97 -12.02 -8.50
N GLY A 354 -14.40 -10.90 -8.07
CA GLY A 354 -14.09 -10.64 -6.67
C GLY A 354 -12.86 -11.38 -6.15
N GLU A 355 -12.18 -12.13 -7.02
CA GLU A 355 -10.96 -12.89 -6.72
C GLU A 355 -9.98 -12.92 -7.91
N VAL A 356 -8.68 -13.04 -7.63
CA VAL A 356 -7.64 -13.24 -8.64
C VAL A 356 -6.41 -13.92 -8.02
N GLU A 357 -5.86 -14.89 -8.74
CA GLU A 357 -4.56 -15.50 -8.42
C GLU A 357 -3.42 -14.72 -9.10
N LEU A 358 -2.39 -14.38 -8.32
CA LEU A 358 -1.20 -13.73 -8.81
C LEU A 358 -0.29 -14.73 -9.53
N PRO A 359 0.26 -14.37 -10.70
CA PRO A 359 1.26 -15.21 -11.36
C PRO A 359 2.45 -15.51 -10.41
N PRO A 360 3.01 -16.72 -10.38
CA PRO A 360 4.07 -17.11 -9.42
C PRO A 360 5.28 -16.18 -9.42
N LYS A 361 5.62 -15.61 -10.57
CA LYS A 361 6.68 -14.60 -10.68
C LYS A 361 6.34 -13.34 -9.88
N MET A 362 5.11 -12.86 -9.97
CA MET A 362 4.65 -11.66 -9.25
C MET A 362 4.67 -11.89 -7.74
N THR A 363 4.20 -13.05 -7.28
CA THR A 363 4.27 -13.46 -5.87
C THR A 363 5.72 -13.51 -5.38
N SER A 364 6.64 -14.04 -6.19
CA SER A 364 8.07 -14.04 -5.87
C SER A 364 8.68 -12.62 -5.78
N GLU A 365 8.28 -11.70 -6.66
CA GLU A 365 8.73 -10.30 -6.61
C GLU A 365 8.18 -9.57 -5.37
N LEU A 366 6.92 -9.84 -4.98
CA LEU A 366 6.36 -9.34 -3.73
C LEU A 366 7.13 -9.87 -2.52
N ASN A 367 7.39 -11.18 -2.46
CA ASN A 367 8.12 -11.82 -1.36
C ASN A 367 9.58 -11.37 -1.23
N ALA A 368 10.16 -10.81 -2.28
CA ALA A 368 11.50 -10.19 -2.24
C ALA A 368 11.51 -8.81 -1.57
N VAL A 369 10.34 -8.20 -1.37
CA VAL A 369 10.14 -6.88 -0.77
C VAL A 369 9.48 -6.98 0.60
N PHE A 370 8.44 -7.81 0.67
CA PHE A 370 7.55 -7.91 1.81
C PHE A 370 7.64 -9.27 2.48
N LYS A 371 7.44 -9.25 3.80
CA LYS A 371 7.04 -10.38 4.61
C LYS A 371 5.67 -10.05 5.20
N SER A 372 4.96 -11.02 5.76
CA SER A 372 3.67 -10.79 6.39
C SER A 372 3.39 -11.81 7.48
N ALA A 373 2.53 -11.45 8.43
CA ALA A 373 1.99 -12.36 9.43
C ALA A 373 0.57 -11.94 9.81
N VAL A 374 -0.22 -12.92 10.23
CA VAL A 374 -1.56 -12.72 10.81
C VAL A 374 -1.46 -12.88 12.33
N VAL A 375 -1.98 -11.90 13.06
CA VAL A 375 -2.01 -11.86 14.52
C VAL A 375 -3.46 -11.93 14.98
N SER A 376 -3.77 -12.90 15.86
CA SER A 376 -5.10 -13.01 16.45
C SER A 376 -5.32 -11.97 17.55
N ASP A 377 -6.59 -11.71 17.90
CA ASP A 377 -6.94 -10.82 19.01
C ASP A 377 -6.34 -11.32 20.34
N GLU A 378 -6.31 -12.63 20.59
CA GLU A 378 -5.70 -13.19 21.80
C GLU A 378 -4.21 -12.86 21.89
N LEU A 379 -3.48 -13.03 20.77
CA LEU A 379 -2.06 -12.71 20.72
C LEU A 379 -1.83 -11.19 20.84
N MET A 380 -2.67 -10.37 20.21
CA MET A 380 -2.65 -8.91 20.36
C MET A 380 -2.83 -8.51 21.84
N TYR A 381 -3.88 -9.01 22.51
CA TYR A 381 -4.13 -8.71 23.94
C TYR A 381 -2.97 -9.14 24.83
N SER A 382 -2.43 -10.34 24.62
CA SER A 382 -1.28 -10.82 25.38
C SER A 382 -0.02 -9.98 25.13
N THR A 383 0.15 -9.46 23.92
CA THR A 383 1.22 -8.53 23.55
C THR A 383 1.06 -7.19 24.27
N ILE A 384 -0.14 -6.59 24.28
CA ILE A 384 -0.42 -5.36 25.04
C ILE A 384 -0.03 -5.54 26.52
N GLN A 385 -0.48 -6.63 27.15
CA GLN A 385 -0.18 -6.94 28.55
C GLN A 385 1.31 -7.16 28.82
N ARG A 386 2.02 -7.80 27.89
CA ARG A 386 3.46 -8.04 28.03
C ARG A 386 4.23 -6.74 27.92
N GLU A 387 3.98 -5.94 26.89
CA GLU A 387 4.69 -4.68 26.67
C GLU A 387 4.42 -3.68 27.80
N GLU A 388 3.19 -3.61 28.30
CA GLU A 388 2.83 -2.71 29.41
C GLU A 388 3.64 -3.04 30.67
N ARG A 389 3.73 -4.32 31.04
CA ARG A 389 4.59 -4.79 32.15
C ARG A 389 6.07 -4.49 31.95
N MET A 390 6.50 -4.29 30.70
CA MET A 390 7.87 -3.91 30.33
C MET A 390 8.05 -2.39 30.19
N GLY A 391 7.03 -1.58 30.55
CA GLY A 391 7.11 -0.12 30.56
C GLY A 391 6.80 0.55 29.21
N TYR A 392 6.07 -0.13 28.33
CA TYR A 392 5.56 0.45 27.08
C TYR A 392 4.11 0.04 26.84
N LEU A 393 3.17 0.98 26.78
CA LEU A 393 1.77 0.68 26.53
C LEU A 393 1.43 0.88 25.03
N PRO A 394 1.38 -0.18 24.21
CA PRO A 394 0.97 -0.07 22.81
C PRO A 394 -0.56 0.04 22.68
N CYS A 395 -1.01 0.71 21.62
CA CYS A 395 -2.38 0.54 21.10
C CYS A 395 -2.53 -0.86 20.45
N PRO A 396 -3.77 -1.32 20.15
CA PRO A 396 -3.97 -2.63 19.51
C PRO A 396 -3.19 -2.81 18.19
N GLN A 397 -3.17 -1.80 17.31
CA GLN A 397 -2.42 -1.86 16.04
C GLN A 397 -0.91 -1.99 16.28
N THR A 398 -0.37 -1.23 17.24
CA THR A 398 1.05 -1.29 17.61
C THR A 398 1.41 -2.67 18.17
N ALA A 399 0.51 -3.26 18.97
CA ALA A 399 0.71 -4.61 19.50
C ALA A 399 0.73 -5.67 18.39
N ILE A 400 -0.11 -5.53 17.37
CA ILE A 400 -0.08 -6.40 16.17
C ILE A 400 1.26 -6.29 15.44
N ALA A 401 1.78 -5.08 15.23
CA ALA A 401 3.09 -4.88 14.61
C ALA A 401 4.25 -5.48 15.43
N ILE A 402 4.19 -5.36 16.76
CA ILE A 402 5.18 -5.99 17.65
C ILE A 402 5.08 -7.53 17.58
N ALA A 403 3.87 -8.08 17.65
CA ALA A 403 3.64 -9.52 17.64
C ALA A 403 4.04 -10.17 16.30
N ALA A 404 3.73 -9.53 15.17
CA ALA A 404 4.07 -10.04 13.84
C ALA A 404 5.58 -10.23 13.66
N LEU A 405 6.41 -9.40 14.28
CA LEU A 405 7.87 -9.58 14.26
C LEU A 405 8.30 -10.91 14.88
N GLU A 406 7.56 -11.48 15.82
CA GLU A 406 7.90 -12.78 16.42
C GLU A 406 7.41 -13.96 15.56
N LEU A 407 6.49 -13.73 14.63
CA LEU A 407 5.85 -14.77 13.81
C LEU A 407 6.52 -14.97 12.44
N VAL A 408 7.07 -13.91 11.85
CA VAL A 408 7.71 -14.01 10.52
C VAL A 408 8.97 -14.90 10.57
N GLU A 409 9.42 -15.46 9.45
CA GLU A 409 10.68 -16.20 9.40
C GLU A 409 11.71 -15.42 8.55
N ASP A 410 12.95 -15.93 8.45
CA ASP A 410 14.03 -15.36 7.62
C ASP A 410 14.49 -13.93 7.94
N ILE A 411 14.30 -13.47 9.17
CA ILE A 411 14.96 -12.25 9.66
C ILE A 411 16.14 -12.66 10.53
N ALA A 412 17.35 -12.30 10.10
CA ALA A 412 18.57 -12.54 10.85
C ALA A 412 18.55 -11.84 12.22
N GLU A 413 19.07 -12.51 13.25
CA GLU A 413 18.98 -12.07 14.64
C GLU A 413 19.65 -10.71 14.92
N ASP A 414 20.66 -10.33 14.13
CA ASP A 414 21.39 -9.07 14.30
C ASP A 414 20.74 -7.87 13.60
N VAL A 415 19.64 -8.11 12.87
CA VAL A 415 18.91 -7.06 12.14
C VAL A 415 17.91 -6.40 13.09
N PRO A 416 18.02 -5.08 13.36
CA PRO A 416 17.07 -4.37 14.20
C PRO A 416 15.70 -4.31 13.52
N CYS A 417 14.67 -4.48 14.33
CA CYS A 417 13.28 -4.47 13.89
C CYS A 417 12.56 -3.26 14.49
N VAL A 418 11.77 -2.57 13.69
CA VAL A 418 11.02 -1.37 14.08
C VAL A 418 9.54 -1.64 13.85
N ALA A 419 8.77 -1.75 14.93
CA ALA A 419 7.32 -1.71 14.86
C ALA A 419 6.87 -0.25 14.71
N LEU A 420 6.04 0.04 13.70
CA LEU A 420 5.43 1.37 13.58
C LEU A 420 4.28 1.48 14.59
N ALA A 421 4.44 2.34 15.57
CA ALA A 421 3.42 2.64 16.55
C ALA A 421 2.50 3.74 16.00
N VAL A 422 1.48 3.30 15.25
CA VAL A 422 0.66 4.17 14.39
C VAL A 422 -0.39 4.98 15.13
N SER A 423 -0.70 4.66 16.39
CA SER A 423 -1.75 5.34 17.14
C SER A 423 -1.49 5.31 18.64
N HIS A 424 -1.93 6.34 19.35
CA HIS A 424 -1.79 6.39 20.80
C HIS A 424 -2.87 5.53 21.49
N PRO A 425 -2.54 4.76 22.55
CA PRO A 425 -3.49 3.88 23.23
C PRO A 425 -4.74 4.58 23.78
N SER A 426 -4.68 5.89 24.06
CA SER A 426 -5.85 6.66 24.55
C SER A 426 -7.00 6.74 23.55
N LYS A 427 -6.75 6.43 22.27
CA LYS A 427 -7.78 6.38 21.22
C LYS A 427 -8.61 5.09 21.25
N PHE A 428 -8.16 4.07 22.00
CA PHE A 428 -8.82 2.75 22.09
C PHE A 428 -9.16 2.37 23.54
N PRO A 429 -9.92 3.21 24.27
CA PRO A 429 -10.11 3.04 25.72
C PRO A 429 -10.74 1.69 26.08
N THR A 430 -11.67 1.17 25.27
CA THR A 430 -12.31 -0.12 25.51
C THR A 430 -11.33 -1.29 25.40
N VAL A 431 -10.49 -1.29 24.36
CA VAL A 431 -9.49 -2.34 24.13
C VAL A 431 -8.42 -2.30 25.23
N ILE A 432 -7.94 -1.10 25.58
CA ILE A 432 -6.94 -0.94 26.64
C ILE A 432 -7.47 -1.37 28.01
N ARG A 433 -8.71 -1.00 28.37
CA ARG A 433 -9.34 -1.47 29.63
C ARG A 433 -9.44 -2.99 29.70
N ARG A 434 -9.79 -3.64 28.58
CA ARG A 434 -9.88 -5.10 28.50
C ARG A 434 -8.49 -5.76 28.60
N ALA A 435 -7.49 -5.18 27.95
CA ALA A 435 -6.13 -5.69 27.98
C ALA A 435 -5.47 -5.52 29.36
N VAL A 436 -5.62 -4.34 29.96
CA VAL A 436 -4.94 -3.93 31.19
C VAL A 436 -6.00 -3.42 32.19
N PRO A 437 -6.69 -4.32 32.92
CA PRO A 437 -7.81 -3.95 33.80
C PRO A 437 -7.44 -2.96 34.92
N GLN A 438 -6.15 -2.84 35.26
CA GLN A 438 -5.65 -1.86 36.25
C GLN A 438 -5.80 -0.42 35.75
N LEU A 439 -5.84 -0.21 34.43
CA LEU A 439 -6.14 1.07 33.80
C LEU A 439 -7.64 1.19 33.61
N SER A 440 -8.38 1.36 34.71
CA SER A 440 -9.85 1.33 34.73
C SER A 440 -10.53 2.37 33.83
N ASN A 441 -9.86 3.49 33.53
CA ASN A 441 -10.32 4.53 32.60
C ASN A 441 -9.72 4.40 31.18
N GLY A 442 -8.92 3.36 30.92
CA GLY A 442 -8.07 3.24 29.73
C GLY A 442 -6.82 4.12 29.84
N ALA A 443 -6.13 4.32 28.72
CA ALA A 443 -5.04 5.28 28.63
C ALA A 443 -5.56 6.71 28.50
N SER A 444 -4.88 7.68 29.11
CA SER A 444 -5.21 9.11 29.04
C SER A 444 -4.18 9.87 28.21
N HIS A 445 -4.61 10.96 27.57
CA HIS A 445 -3.73 11.92 26.92
C HIS A 445 -4.38 13.31 26.93
N PRO A 446 -3.67 14.40 27.24
CA PRO A 446 -4.25 15.75 27.33
C PRO A 446 -5.05 16.15 26.09
N THR A 447 -4.59 15.80 24.88
CA THR A 447 -5.32 16.03 23.62
C THR A 447 -6.70 15.36 23.61
N VAL A 448 -6.80 14.09 24.00
CA VAL A 448 -8.07 13.35 24.03
C VAL A 448 -8.96 13.87 25.14
N ASP A 449 -8.40 14.09 26.32
CA ASP A 449 -9.15 14.57 27.48
C ASP A 449 -9.70 15.98 27.26
N GLY A 450 -8.94 16.85 26.57
CA GLY A 450 -9.35 18.20 26.21
C GLY A 450 -10.57 18.27 25.29
N MET A 451 -10.89 17.20 24.55
CA MET A 451 -12.05 17.15 23.65
C MET A 451 -13.35 16.72 24.33
N LYS A 452 -13.30 16.11 25.52
CA LYS A 452 -14.48 15.54 26.20
C LYS A 452 -15.59 16.56 26.50
N GLY A 453 -15.22 17.83 26.69
CA GLY A 453 -16.15 18.93 26.96
C GLY A 453 -16.60 19.72 25.72
N LEU A 454 -16.08 19.39 24.53
CA LEU A 454 -16.40 20.12 23.31
C LEU A 454 -17.73 19.64 22.70
N PHE A 455 -18.46 20.57 22.08
CA PHE A 455 -19.68 20.24 21.34
C PHE A 455 -19.35 19.56 20.02
N HIS A 456 -20.13 18.54 19.68
CA HIS A 456 -20.08 17.94 18.35
C HIS A 456 -20.83 18.82 17.35
N ARG A 457 -20.15 19.20 16.27
CA ARG A 457 -20.76 19.79 15.07
C ARG A 457 -20.69 18.76 13.95
N ARG A 458 -21.81 18.08 13.72
CA ARG A 458 -21.96 17.07 12.66
C ARG A 458 -23.35 17.10 12.06
N ARG A 459 -23.46 16.56 10.85
CA ARG A 459 -24.74 16.14 10.27
C ARG A 459 -24.91 14.64 10.47
N THR A 460 -26.15 14.18 10.43
CA THR A 460 -26.50 12.77 10.48
C THR A 460 -27.51 12.47 9.41
N CYS A 461 -27.31 11.36 8.68
CA CYS A 461 -28.25 10.82 7.70
C CYS A 461 -28.19 9.29 7.73
N SER A 462 -29.22 8.61 7.21
CA SER A 462 -29.12 7.18 6.93
C SER A 462 -28.28 6.92 5.68
N LEU A 463 -27.83 5.67 5.53
CA LEU A 463 -27.17 5.21 4.31
C LEU A 463 -28.04 5.45 3.07
N GLU A 464 -29.35 5.16 3.15
CA GLU A 464 -30.31 5.37 2.05
C GLU A 464 -30.35 6.83 1.57
N GLU A 465 -30.18 7.80 2.48
CA GLU A 465 -30.23 9.22 2.15
C GLU A 465 -28.86 9.83 1.83
N LEU A 466 -27.77 9.10 2.07
CA LEU A 466 -26.40 9.62 2.05
C LEU A 466 -26.06 10.32 0.73
N GLU A 467 -26.25 9.64 -0.40
CA GLU A 467 -25.87 10.17 -1.71
C GLU A 467 -26.64 11.47 -2.01
N ARG A 468 -27.96 11.45 -1.80
CA ARG A 468 -28.85 12.59 -2.04
C ARG A 468 -28.46 13.77 -1.15
N SER A 469 -28.19 13.52 0.13
CA SER A 469 -27.82 14.55 1.09
C SER A 469 -26.46 15.16 0.74
N LEU A 470 -25.45 14.34 0.46
CA LEU A 470 -24.12 14.81 0.05
C LEU A 470 -24.21 15.69 -1.20
N ARG A 471 -24.87 15.23 -2.25
CA ARG A 471 -24.98 15.98 -3.52
C ARG A 471 -25.67 17.32 -3.33
N ARG A 472 -26.79 17.35 -2.60
CA ARG A 472 -27.53 18.57 -2.29
C ARG A 472 -26.66 19.55 -1.51
N ASP A 473 -26.04 19.07 -0.44
CA ASP A 473 -25.33 19.90 0.51
C ASP A 473 -24.02 20.46 -0.06
N ILE A 474 -23.26 19.64 -0.79
CA ILE A 474 -22.05 20.06 -1.51
C ILE A 474 -22.40 21.11 -2.56
N SER A 475 -23.47 20.92 -3.33
CA SER A 475 -23.89 21.90 -4.33
C SER A 475 -24.30 23.23 -3.68
N ALA A 476 -25.04 23.17 -2.57
CA ALA A 476 -25.43 24.34 -1.81
C ALA A 476 -24.21 25.08 -1.26
N VAL A 477 -23.27 24.39 -0.61
CA VAL A 477 -22.02 24.99 -0.11
C VAL A 477 -21.23 25.60 -1.27
N THR A 478 -21.03 24.88 -2.37
CA THR A 478 -20.32 25.36 -3.55
C THR A 478 -20.90 26.67 -4.07
N SER A 479 -22.24 26.80 -4.12
CA SER A 479 -22.91 28.01 -4.58
C SER A 479 -22.68 29.24 -3.69
N LEU A 480 -22.33 29.03 -2.42
CA LEU A 480 -22.08 30.08 -1.43
C LEU A 480 -20.60 30.46 -1.30
N ARG A 481 -19.69 29.70 -1.93
CA ARG A 481 -18.24 29.86 -1.74
C ARG A 481 -17.58 30.64 -2.86
N SER A 482 -16.48 31.34 -2.51
CA SER A 482 -15.61 32.07 -3.43
C SER A 482 -14.14 31.88 -3.04
N PRO A 483 -13.21 31.69 -3.99
CA PRO A 483 -13.39 31.69 -5.45
C PRO A 483 -14.13 30.44 -5.98
N ALA A 484 -14.45 30.47 -7.29
CA ALA A 484 -15.14 29.38 -7.98
C ALA A 484 -14.44 28.02 -7.81
N PRO A 485 -15.19 26.90 -7.90
CA PRO A 485 -14.65 25.57 -7.75
C PRO A 485 -13.56 25.27 -8.80
N VAL A 486 -12.59 24.46 -8.38
CA VAL A 486 -11.53 23.93 -9.26
C VAL A 486 -12.16 23.01 -10.30
N LYS A 487 -11.69 23.11 -11.54
CA LYS A 487 -12.08 22.17 -12.60
C LYS A 487 -10.89 21.30 -12.93
N ILE A 488 -11.08 20.00 -12.81
CA ILE A 488 -10.05 19.00 -13.02
C ILE A 488 -10.67 18.01 -13.99
N GLU A 489 -10.20 17.91 -15.22
CA GLU A 489 -10.75 16.92 -16.16
C GLU A 489 -10.09 15.56 -15.90
N ARG A 490 -10.88 14.50 -15.97
CA ARG A 490 -10.35 13.14 -15.98
C ARG A 490 -10.52 12.60 -17.39
N VAL A 491 -9.46 12.03 -17.95
CA VAL A 491 -9.44 11.53 -19.33
C VAL A 491 -9.25 10.03 -19.30
N LEU A 492 -10.17 9.30 -19.94
CA LEU A 492 -10.02 7.89 -20.25
C LEU A 492 -9.46 7.74 -21.67
N LEU A 493 -8.35 7.01 -21.81
CA LEU A 493 -7.73 6.70 -23.10
C LEU A 493 -8.40 5.46 -23.70
N ALA A 494 -8.58 5.47 -25.03
CA ALA A 494 -8.91 4.24 -25.73
C ALA A 494 -7.77 3.23 -25.62
N ARG A 495 -8.09 1.94 -25.52
CA ARG A 495 -7.09 0.86 -25.33
C ARG A 495 -6.00 0.88 -26.41
N ASP A 496 -6.33 1.19 -27.66
CA ASP A 496 -5.38 1.27 -28.77
C ASP A 496 -4.47 2.51 -28.71
N GLU A 497 -4.97 3.65 -28.21
CA GLU A 497 -4.15 4.84 -27.94
C GLU A 497 -3.15 4.58 -26.82
N TYR A 498 -3.61 3.91 -25.77
CA TYR A 498 -2.78 3.48 -24.66
C TYR A 498 -1.67 2.51 -25.11
N GLU A 499 -2.01 1.46 -25.87
CA GLU A 499 -1.01 0.53 -26.41
C GLU A 499 0.03 1.23 -27.27
N LYS A 500 -0.37 2.24 -28.07
CA LYS A 500 0.57 3.08 -28.83
C LYS A 500 1.50 3.87 -27.92
N ILE A 501 0.97 4.52 -26.87
CA ILE A 501 1.75 5.30 -25.89
C ILE A 501 2.74 4.40 -25.15
N TYR A 502 2.28 3.23 -24.68
CA TYR A 502 3.11 2.26 -24.00
C TYR A 502 4.21 1.72 -24.91
N MET A 503 3.87 1.26 -26.12
CA MET A 503 4.84 0.70 -27.07
C MET A 503 5.89 1.72 -27.50
N THR A 504 5.49 2.97 -27.78
CA THR A 504 6.45 4.02 -28.12
C THR A 504 7.38 4.37 -26.95
N THR A 505 6.87 4.34 -25.72
CA THR A 505 7.66 4.58 -24.49
C THR A 505 8.63 3.44 -24.20
N VAL A 506 8.18 2.18 -24.28
CA VAL A 506 9.01 0.98 -24.07
C VAL A 506 10.08 0.83 -25.14
N ILE A 507 9.76 1.06 -26.41
CA ILE A 507 10.73 0.99 -27.52
C ILE A 507 11.80 2.09 -27.37
N LYS A 508 11.41 3.32 -27.00
CA LYS A 508 12.37 4.39 -26.69
C LYS A 508 13.27 4.05 -25.50
N ARG A 509 12.71 3.44 -24.44
CA ARG A 509 13.45 3.06 -23.22
C ARG A 509 14.40 1.88 -23.42
N LYS A 510 14.05 0.87 -24.23
CA LYS A 510 14.94 -0.27 -24.54
C LYS A 510 16.14 0.13 -25.41
N ARG A 511 16.05 1.21 -26.18
CA ARG A 511 17.20 1.83 -26.86
C ARG A 511 18.21 2.49 -25.90
N TRP A 512 17.83 2.75 -24.65
CA TRP A 512 18.67 3.42 -23.65
C TRP A 512 19.32 2.46 -22.64
N ARG A 513 18.77 1.26 -22.46
CA ARG A 513 19.35 0.21 -21.60
C ARG A 513 19.97 -0.91 -22.43
N GLY A 514 21.08 -0.64 -23.12
CA GLY A 514 22.12 -1.61 -23.53
C GLY A 514 21.72 -2.99 -24.09
N PHE A 515 20.48 -3.21 -24.54
CA PHE A 515 20.01 -4.46 -25.11
C PHE A 515 20.17 -4.37 -26.63
N ASP A 516 21.42 -4.48 -27.09
CA ASP A 516 21.74 -4.67 -28.50
C ASP A 516 21.37 -6.10 -28.94
N SER A 517 20.05 -6.35 -29.03
CA SER A 517 19.55 -7.43 -29.87
C SER A 517 19.00 -6.82 -31.16
N PRO A 518 19.76 -6.88 -32.28
CA PRO A 518 19.27 -6.47 -33.60
C PRO A 518 17.92 -7.11 -33.93
N LEU A 519 17.68 -8.34 -33.45
CA LEU A 519 16.45 -9.10 -33.70
C LEU A 519 15.22 -8.50 -33.02
N PHE A 520 15.33 -7.95 -31.80
CA PHE A 520 14.20 -7.33 -31.11
C PHE A 520 13.83 -5.98 -31.73
N THR A 521 14.84 -5.17 -32.06
CA THR A 521 14.67 -3.89 -32.78
C THR A 521 14.05 -4.11 -34.17
N ILE A 522 14.48 -5.16 -34.88
CA ILE A 522 13.89 -5.57 -36.16
C ILE A 522 12.46 -6.06 -35.98
N ALA A 523 12.15 -6.85 -34.94
CA ALA A 523 10.79 -7.33 -34.68
C ALA A 523 9.82 -6.18 -34.40
N CYS A 524 10.22 -5.20 -33.57
CA CYS A 524 9.41 -4.00 -33.32
C CYS A 524 9.26 -3.15 -34.58
N ALA A 525 10.32 -2.97 -35.37
CA ALA A 525 10.23 -2.22 -36.63
C ALA A 525 9.33 -2.91 -37.66
N VAL A 526 9.34 -4.24 -37.71
CA VAL A 526 8.45 -5.03 -38.58
C VAL A 526 7.00 -4.95 -38.11
N ALA A 527 6.73 -4.98 -36.80
CA ALA A 527 5.39 -4.80 -36.27
C ALA A 527 4.82 -3.41 -36.59
N VAL A 528 5.63 -2.35 -36.42
CA VAL A 528 5.24 -0.98 -36.76
C VAL A 528 5.00 -0.81 -38.27
N ALA A 529 5.87 -1.40 -39.11
CA ALA A 529 5.73 -1.32 -40.57
C ALA A 529 4.54 -2.14 -41.09
N ALA A 530 4.26 -3.31 -40.50
CA ALA A 530 3.08 -4.12 -40.84
C ALA A 530 1.79 -3.40 -40.44
N TRP A 531 1.78 -2.74 -39.29
CA TRP A 531 0.63 -1.97 -38.83
C TRP A 531 0.38 -0.73 -39.71
N ALA A 532 1.42 0.05 -40.05
CA ALA A 532 1.31 1.21 -40.95
C ALA A 532 0.84 0.84 -42.37
N ALA A 533 1.12 -0.38 -42.83
CA ALA A 533 0.66 -0.88 -44.12
C ALA A 533 -0.82 -1.31 -44.12
N VAL A 534 -1.40 -1.55 -42.94
CA VAL A 534 -2.81 -1.94 -42.77
C VAL A 534 -3.70 -0.72 -42.48
N THR A 535 -3.14 0.37 -41.97
CA THR A 535 -3.90 1.56 -41.52
C THR A 535 -3.83 2.77 -42.46
N THR A 536 -3.16 2.68 -43.61
CA THR A 536 -3.09 3.79 -44.57
C THR A 536 -4.20 3.71 -45.63
N PRO A 537 -5.02 4.77 -45.83
CA PRO A 537 -6.06 4.81 -46.86
C PRO A 537 -5.49 4.73 -48.29
N GLU A 538 -6.27 4.15 -49.22
CA GLU A 538 -5.88 3.69 -50.56
C GLU A 538 -5.31 4.74 -51.55
N THR A 539 -5.12 6.00 -51.19
CA THR A 539 -4.83 7.07 -52.16
C THR A 539 -3.35 7.30 -52.49
N ASN A 540 -2.40 6.49 -52.00
CA ASN A 540 -0.97 6.74 -52.25
C ASN A 540 -0.20 5.60 -52.93
N ARG A 541 -0.81 4.98 -53.95
CA ARG A 541 -0.17 3.97 -54.82
C ARG A 541 0.51 4.54 -56.06
N GLN A 542 1.19 5.69 -55.99
CA GLN A 542 2.10 6.09 -57.06
C GLN A 542 3.33 6.82 -56.54
N THR A 543 4.38 6.09 -56.16
CA THR A 543 5.79 6.51 -56.31
C THR A 543 6.72 5.33 -55.94
N GLY A 544 7.96 5.34 -56.44
CA GLY A 544 8.96 4.25 -56.33
C GLY A 544 9.35 3.77 -54.92
N SER A 545 8.78 4.36 -53.86
CA SER A 545 8.87 3.95 -52.45
C SER A 545 8.32 2.54 -52.19
N ALA A 546 7.19 2.17 -52.82
CA ALA A 546 6.54 0.87 -52.58
C ALA A 546 7.39 -0.33 -53.04
N ARG A 547 8.16 -0.18 -54.14
CA ARG A 547 9.08 -1.22 -54.62
C ARG A 547 10.31 -1.39 -53.71
N ALA A 548 10.78 -0.32 -53.09
CA ALA A 548 11.87 -0.38 -52.12
C ALA A 548 11.41 -1.04 -50.80
N ALA A 549 10.21 -0.68 -50.31
CA ALA A 549 9.59 -1.30 -49.14
C ALA A 549 9.30 -2.80 -49.35
N ALA A 550 8.78 -3.18 -50.53
CA ALA A 550 8.54 -4.59 -50.87
C ALA A 550 9.83 -5.41 -50.94
N ARG A 551 10.93 -4.85 -51.46
CA ARG A 551 12.26 -5.49 -51.47
C ARG A 551 12.84 -5.64 -50.07
N ALA A 552 12.67 -4.64 -49.20
CA ALA A 552 13.09 -4.71 -47.81
C ALA A 552 12.29 -5.76 -47.01
N ALA A 553 10.97 -5.83 -47.23
CA ALA A 553 10.09 -6.84 -46.63
C ALA A 553 10.42 -8.26 -47.10
N ALA A 554 10.75 -8.45 -48.39
CA ALA A 554 11.19 -9.75 -48.92
C ALA A 554 12.55 -10.19 -48.34
N LYS A 555 13.49 -9.25 -48.14
CA LYS A 555 14.78 -9.51 -47.50
C LYS A 555 14.61 -9.86 -46.01
N ALA A 556 13.72 -9.16 -45.31
CA ALA A 556 13.38 -9.44 -43.91
C ALA A 556 12.66 -10.80 -43.74
N ARG A 557 11.73 -11.17 -44.64
CA ARG A 557 11.09 -12.49 -44.65
C ARG A 557 12.08 -13.63 -44.89
N ARG A 558 13.05 -13.44 -45.80
CA ARG A 558 14.14 -14.42 -46.01
C ARG A 558 15.07 -14.54 -44.80
N ALA A 559 15.37 -13.44 -44.12
CA ALA A 559 16.15 -13.46 -42.88
C ALA A 559 15.40 -14.14 -41.72
N ALA A 560 14.09 -13.88 -41.59
CA ALA A 560 13.23 -14.52 -40.59
C ALA A 560 13.05 -16.03 -40.85
N ALA A 561 12.91 -16.45 -42.11
CA ALA A 561 12.86 -17.86 -42.49
C ALA A 561 14.19 -18.59 -42.18
N LYS A 562 15.34 -17.91 -42.37
CA LYS A 562 16.66 -18.45 -42.03
C LYS A 562 16.86 -18.57 -40.50
N ALA A 563 16.43 -17.58 -39.73
CA ALA A 563 16.46 -17.58 -38.27
C ALA A 563 15.47 -18.59 -37.64
N SER A 564 14.32 -18.82 -38.27
CA SER A 564 13.36 -19.88 -37.94
C SER A 564 13.98 -21.27 -38.11
N GLY A 565 14.71 -21.50 -39.20
CA GLY A 565 15.43 -22.76 -39.43
C GLY A 565 16.57 -23.03 -38.43
N GLU A 566 17.25 -21.99 -37.92
CA GLU A 566 18.25 -22.11 -36.87
C GLU A 566 17.63 -22.32 -35.47
N LYS A 567 16.52 -21.63 -35.16
CA LYS A 567 15.76 -21.86 -33.93
C LYS A 567 15.10 -23.24 -33.88
N ALA A 568 14.60 -23.77 -35.00
CA ALA A 568 14.06 -25.12 -35.08
C ALA A 568 15.16 -26.19 -34.86
N ARG A 569 16.38 -25.96 -35.36
CA ARG A 569 17.52 -26.86 -35.11
C ARG A 569 18.04 -26.75 -33.67
N ALA A 570 18.02 -25.56 -33.08
CA ALA A 570 18.37 -25.36 -31.68
C ALA A 570 17.34 -26.03 -30.75
N LEU A 571 16.05 -25.82 -31.00
CA LEU A 571 14.96 -26.46 -30.25
C LEU A 571 15.00 -28.00 -30.39
N ALA A 572 15.27 -28.53 -31.59
CA ALA A 572 15.45 -29.97 -31.80
C ALA A 572 16.68 -30.52 -31.06
N ARG A 573 17.76 -29.74 -30.90
CA ARG A 573 18.93 -30.12 -30.08
C ARG A 573 18.58 -30.10 -28.59
N THR A 574 17.88 -29.08 -28.12
CA THR A 574 17.44 -28.96 -26.71
C THR A 574 16.44 -30.04 -26.34
N GLN A 575 15.48 -30.37 -27.22
CA GLN A 575 14.54 -31.47 -27.01
C GLN A 575 15.23 -32.85 -27.02
N ARG A 576 16.23 -33.06 -27.90
CA ARG A 576 17.06 -34.28 -27.88
C ARG A 576 17.91 -34.38 -26.61
N GLN A 577 18.39 -33.26 -26.08
CA GLN A 577 19.13 -33.23 -24.82
C GLN A 577 18.21 -33.51 -23.63
N ALA A 578 17.04 -32.86 -23.57
CA ALA A 578 16.03 -33.10 -22.56
C ALA A 578 15.52 -34.56 -22.55
N ALA A 579 15.34 -35.17 -23.73
CA ALA A 579 14.97 -36.59 -23.84
C ALA A 579 16.09 -37.53 -23.34
N ARG A 580 17.36 -37.18 -23.56
CA ARG A 580 18.51 -37.93 -23.02
C ARG A 580 18.62 -37.79 -21.51
N ASP A 581 18.37 -36.60 -20.98
CA ASP A 581 18.43 -36.32 -19.54
C ASP A 581 17.27 -37.00 -18.80
N ALA A 582 16.06 -36.99 -19.39
CA ALA A 582 14.91 -37.75 -18.89
C ALA A 582 15.15 -39.27 -18.90
N ALA A 583 15.76 -39.82 -19.96
CA ALA A 583 16.14 -41.23 -20.00
C ALA A 583 17.21 -41.59 -18.95
N LYS A 584 18.12 -40.65 -18.64
CA LYS A 584 19.12 -40.80 -17.58
C LYS A 584 18.47 -40.81 -16.18
N LEU A 585 17.52 -39.91 -15.94
CA LEU A 585 16.74 -39.85 -14.70
C LEU A 585 15.89 -41.11 -14.48
N ALA A 586 15.22 -41.59 -15.53
CA ALA A 586 14.44 -42.82 -15.47
C ALA A 586 15.32 -44.05 -15.14
N LYS A 587 16.57 -44.08 -15.65
CA LYS A 587 17.53 -45.14 -15.33
C LYS A 587 18.00 -45.08 -13.88
N ILE A 588 18.26 -43.88 -13.35
CA ILE A 588 18.62 -43.65 -11.94
C ILE A 588 17.48 -44.08 -11.01
N GLN A 589 16.23 -43.73 -11.36
CA GLN A 589 15.05 -44.12 -10.59
C GLN A 589 14.82 -45.64 -10.63
N ALA A 590 15.04 -46.29 -11.78
CA ALA A 590 14.95 -47.74 -11.91
C ALA A 590 16.06 -48.49 -11.14
N GLU A 591 17.28 -47.93 -11.05
CA GLU A 591 18.39 -48.46 -10.26
C GLU A 591 18.10 -48.31 -8.75
N SER A 592 17.54 -47.18 -8.32
CA SER A 592 17.12 -46.95 -6.92
C SER A 592 15.94 -47.85 -6.49
N ALA A 593 15.00 -48.12 -7.40
CA ALA A 593 13.92 -49.09 -7.19
C ALA A 593 14.43 -50.55 -7.10
N ARG A 594 15.55 -50.88 -7.77
CA ARG A 594 16.21 -52.20 -7.66
C ARG A 594 17.03 -52.36 -6.39
N GLU A 595 17.61 -51.29 -5.86
CA GLU A 595 18.33 -51.30 -4.57
C GLU A 595 17.37 -51.46 -3.38
N SER A 596 16.18 -50.86 -3.45
CA SER A 596 15.13 -51.00 -2.43
C SER A 596 14.44 -52.36 -2.42
N ALA A 597 14.53 -53.14 -3.51
CA ALA A 597 13.95 -54.47 -3.63
C ALA A 597 14.90 -55.64 -3.26
N ARG A 598 16.14 -55.38 -2.81
CA ARG A 598 17.04 -56.45 -2.35
C ARG A 598 16.62 -56.97 -0.96
N PRO A 599 16.34 -58.28 -0.78
CA PRO A 599 16.00 -58.82 0.53
C PRO A 599 17.21 -58.73 1.48
N ARG A 600 17.04 -58.03 2.60
CA ARG A 600 18.02 -57.99 3.69
C ARG A 600 18.08 -59.36 4.37
N VAL A 601 19.18 -60.09 4.12
CA VAL A 601 19.53 -61.28 4.89
C VAL A 601 20.03 -60.82 6.27
N TYR A 602 19.18 -60.94 7.29
CA TYR A 602 19.60 -60.77 8.68
C TYR A 602 20.23 -62.07 9.18
N ALA A 603 21.53 -62.01 9.48
CA ALA A 603 22.21 -63.04 10.26
C ALA A 603 21.63 -63.06 11.68
N ARG A 604 21.25 -64.26 12.14
CA ARG A 604 20.86 -64.58 13.51
C ARG A 604 22.02 -64.27 14.46
N ASP A 605 21.73 -63.60 15.57
CA ASP A 605 22.35 -64.01 16.82
C ASP A 605 21.37 -64.00 17.99
N ARG A 606 21.45 -65.07 18.78
CA ARG A 606 20.51 -65.48 19.82
C ARG A 606 20.93 -64.93 21.18
N ARG A 607 19.96 -64.45 21.98
CA ARG A 607 19.81 -64.61 23.45
C ARG A 607 18.76 -63.59 23.93
N ALA A 608 17.92 -63.79 24.93
CA ALA A 608 17.24 -64.94 25.51
C ALA A 608 16.07 -64.31 26.29
N ALA A 609 14.90 -64.94 26.28
CA ALA A 609 13.63 -64.42 26.78
C ALA A 609 13.48 -64.50 28.32
N ARG A 610 12.61 -63.65 28.88
CA ARG A 610 11.62 -64.01 29.90
C ARG A 610 10.45 -62.99 29.97
N PRO A 611 9.20 -63.43 30.24
CA PRO A 611 7.98 -62.62 30.11
C PRO A 611 7.42 -62.11 31.47
N PRO A 612 6.36 -61.27 31.49
CA PRO A 612 5.89 -60.55 32.67
C PRO A 612 4.82 -61.33 33.45
N ASN A 613 4.72 -61.06 34.75
CA ASN A 613 3.60 -61.51 35.59
C ASN A 613 2.97 -60.33 36.34
N GLU A 614 1.65 -60.44 36.42
CA GLU A 614 0.64 -59.50 36.90
C GLU A 614 0.48 -59.46 38.43
N HIS A 615 -0.45 -58.57 38.84
CA HIS A 615 -1.22 -58.50 40.09
C HIS A 615 -0.66 -57.52 41.16
N PHE A 616 -1.45 -56.75 41.94
CA PHE A 616 -2.84 -56.86 42.39
C PHE A 616 -3.43 -55.45 42.67
N ALA A 617 -4.76 -55.41 42.73
CA ALA A 617 -5.65 -54.27 42.97
C ALA A 617 -5.61 -53.68 44.41
N HIS A 618 -6.07 -52.44 44.59
CA HIS A 618 -7.26 -52.10 45.41
C HIS A 618 -7.58 -50.57 45.42
N GLN A 619 -8.87 -50.30 45.17
CA GLN A 619 -9.66 -49.04 45.27
C GLN A 619 -9.82 -48.50 46.72
N PRO A 620 -10.71 -47.51 47.03
CA PRO A 620 -11.10 -46.21 46.43
C PRO A 620 -11.26 -45.07 47.49
N HIS A 621 -11.60 -43.83 47.10
CA HIS A 621 -12.55 -42.91 47.81
C HIS A 621 -12.69 -41.59 47.00
N ARG A 622 -13.86 -41.31 46.40
CA ARG A 622 -15.00 -40.46 46.85
C ARG A 622 -14.86 -38.95 46.60
N ASN A 623 -15.83 -38.45 45.83
CA ASN A 623 -16.35 -37.08 45.63
C ASN A 623 -16.19 -36.10 46.81
N ILE A 624 -16.13 -34.79 46.50
CA ILE A 624 -17.16 -33.77 46.85
C ILE A 624 -16.82 -32.39 46.21
N TYR A 625 -17.83 -31.82 45.55
CA TYR A 625 -18.18 -30.44 45.18
C TYR A 625 -17.23 -29.25 45.46
N ALA A 626 -17.03 -28.39 44.46
CA ALA A 626 -17.79 -27.13 44.23
C ALA A 626 -17.55 -26.63 42.80
#